data_AF-A0A246J340-F1
#
_entry.id   AF-A0A246J340-F1
#
_cell.length_a   1.000
_cell.length_b   1.000
_cell.length_c   1.000
_cell.angle_alpha   90.00
_cell.angle_beta   90.00
_cell.angle_gamma   90.00
#
_symmetry.space_group_name_H-M   'P 1'
#
loop_
_entity.id
_entity.type
_entity.pdbx_description
1 polymer ?
#
loop_
_entity_poly.entity_id
_entity_poly.type
_entity_poly.pdbx_seq_one_letter_code
_entity_poly.pdbx_strand_id
1 'polypeptide(L)' 'MVRTARAPLRAWLALACAIGMGLGATSAAAQVSVSSSGSPAYGQAIAVPPGIGGMQPNLSLMYAGGGVNGPVGHGWSL' A
#
# COMPACT_ATOMS: atom_id res chain seq x y z
N MET A 1 -31.21 -15.41 -40.66
CA MET A 1 -31.52 -14.32 -39.72
C MET A 1 -30.39 -14.22 -38.70
N VAL A 2 -29.48 -13.26 -38.84
CA VAL A 2 -28.37 -13.04 -37.89
C VAL A 2 -28.74 -11.82 -37.04
N ARG A 3 -29.16 -12.04 -35.78
CA ARG A 3 -29.37 -10.95 -34.82
C ARG A 3 -28.02 -10.58 -34.22
N THR A 4 -27.53 -9.40 -34.57
CA THR A 4 -26.38 -8.74 -33.96
C THR A 4 -26.68 -8.44 -32.49
N ALA A 5 -26.01 -9.15 -31.59
CA ALA A 5 -26.09 -8.88 -30.15
C ALA A 5 -25.25 -7.63 -29.83
N ARG A 6 -25.88 -6.45 -29.86
CA ARG A 6 -25.30 -5.22 -29.33
C ARG A 6 -25.31 -5.31 -27.80
N ALA A 7 -24.20 -5.75 -27.21
CA ALA A 7 -24.04 -5.69 -25.76
C ALA A 7 -24.31 -4.24 -25.28
N PRO A 8 -25.14 -4.05 -24.24
CA PRO A 8 -25.55 -2.71 -23.82
C PRO A 8 -24.31 -1.96 -23.31
N LEU A 9 -24.20 -0.67 -23.64
CA LEU A 9 -23.10 0.23 -23.22
C LEU A 9 -22.75 0.11 -21.72
N ARG A 10 -23.76 -0.19 -20.89
CA ARG A 10 -23.63 -0.49 -19.46
C ARG A 10 -22.73 -1.69 -19.14
N ALA A 11 -22.79 -2.76 -19.94
CA ALA A 11 -21.94 -3.94 -19.76
C ALA A 11 -20.46 -3.61 -20.05
N TRP A 12 -20.20 -2.76 -21.05
CA TRP A 12 -18.85 -2.29 -21.37
C TRP A 12 -18.30 -1.32 -20.33
N LEU A 13 -19.14 -0.42 -19.81
CA LEU A 13 -18.79 0.49 -18.71
C LEU A 13 -18.45 -0.27 -17.42
N ALA A 14 -19.22 -1.30 -17.08
CA ALA A 14 -18.95 -2.14 -15.90
C ALA A 14 -17.63 -2.92 -16.02
N LEU A 15 -17.33 -3.45 -17.21
CA LEU A 15 -16.08 -4.18 -17.46
C LEU A 15 -14.85 -3.25 -17.38
N ALA A 16 -14.94 -2.04 -17.93
CA ALA A 16 -13.85 -1.06 -17.88
C ALA A 16 -13.53 -0.60 -16.44
N CYS A 17 -14.55 -0.43 -15.59
CA CYS A 17 -14.36 -0.07 -14.18
C CYS A 17 -13.67 -1.20 -13.39
N ALA A 18 -14.07 -2.46 -13.63
CA ALA A 18 -13.47 -3.62 -12.95
C ALA A 18 -12.00 -3.85 -13.32
N ILE A 19 -11.57 -3.48 -14.53
CA ILE A 19 -10.17 -3.61 -14.97
C ILE A 19 -9.28 -2.45 -14.43
N GLY A 20 -9.85 -1.27 -14.22
CA GLY A 20 -9.11 -0.09 -13.75
C GLY A 20 -8.72 -0.09 -12.26
N MET A 21 -9.35 -0.92 -11.43
CA MET A 21 -9.15 -0.91 -9.97
C MET A 21 -7.86 -1.57 -9.47
N GLY A 22 -7.09 -2.23 -10.33
CA GLY A 22 -5.92 -3.05 -9.91
C GLY A 22 -4.54 -2.40 -9.98
N LEU A 23 -4.39 -1.16 -10.50
CA LEU A 23 -3.07 -0.58 -10.80
C LEU A 23 -2.62 0.55 -9.87
N GLY A 24 -3.46 0.95 -8.91
CA GLY A 24 -3.05 1.87 -7.86
C GLY A 24 -2.37 1.07 -6.75
N ALA A 25 -1.04 1.03 -6.73
CA ALA A 25 -0.32 0.69 -5.51
C ALA A 25 -0.83 1.64 -4.42
N THR A 26 -1.69 1.16 -3.53
CA THR A 26 -2.06 1.88 -2.32
C THR A 26 -0.80 1.97 -1.51
N SER A 27 -0.07 3.08 -1.64
CA SER A 27 0.95 3.44 -0.67
C SER A 27 0.26 3.39 0.70
N ALA A 28 0.68 2.45 1.54
CA ALA A 28 0.12 2.35 2.88
C ALA A 28 0.36 3.70 3.56
N ALA A 29 -0.74 4.43 3.80
CA ALA A 29 -0.68 5.76 4.37
C ALA A 29 -0.01 5.66 5.74
N ALA A 30 0.87 6.62 6.04
CA ALA A 30 1.57 6.61 7.32
C ALA A 30 0.59 6.55 8.49
N GLN A 31 0.86 5.65 9.45
CA GLN A 31 -0.02 5.37 10.58
C GLN A 31 0.57 6.02 11.83
N VAL A 32 -0.18 6.92 12.47
CA VAL A 32 0.14 7.43 13.82
C VAL A 32 -0.66 6.61 14.82
N SER A 33 -0.01 6.14 15.89
CA SER A 33 -0.69 5.42 16.97
C SER A 33 -0.04 5.72 18.32
N VAL A 34 -0.70 5.29 19.39
CA VAL A 34 -0.15 5.33 20.76
C VAL A 34 -0.14 3.89 21.27
N SER A 35 0.99 3.43 21.80
CA SER A 35 1.12 2.08 22.35
C SER A 35 0.33 1.93 23.65
N SER A 36 0.14 0.69 24.08
CA SER A 36 -0.47 0.38 25.39
C SER A 36 0.31 0.95 26.58
N SER A 37 1.61 1.21 26.42
CA SER A 37 2.46 1.86 27.42
C SER A 37 2.36 3.40 27.41
N GLY A 38 1.53 3.98 26.53
CA GLY A 38 1.39 5.43 26.37
C GLY A 38 2.48 6.07 25.49
N SER A 39 3.30 5.27 24.82
CA SER A 39 4.35 5.78 23.94
C SER A 39 3.81 6.12 22.56
N PRO A 40 4.19 7.25 21.94
CA PRO A 40 3.84 7.53 20.55
C PRO A 40 4.51 6.51 19.62
N ALA A 41 3.80 6.13 18.57
CA ALA A 41 4.31 5.25 17.51
C ALA A 41 3.93 5.78 16.14
N TYR A 42 4.82 5.59 15.17
CA TYR A 42 4.62 6.02 13.79
C TYR A 42 5.14 4.97 12.82
N GLY A 43 4.40 4.70 11.75
CA GLY A 43 4.82 3.78 10.70
C GLY A 43 4.67 4.42 9.33
N GLN A 44 5.73 4.38 8.52
CA GLN A 44 5.73 4.84 7.14
C GLN A 44 6.21 3.70 6.23
N ALA A 45 5.38 3.26 5.30
CA ALA A 45 5.79 2.25 4.33
C ALA A 45 6.76 2.84 3.30
N ILE A 46 7.76 2.07 2.90
CA ILE A 46 8.71 2.46 1.86
C ILE A 46 8.27 1.79 0.56
N ALA A 47 7.94 2.61 -0.44
CA ALA A 47 7.61 2.11 -1.77
C ALA A 47 8.88 1.58 -2.44
N VAL A 48 8.91 0.28 -2.74
CA VAL A 48 9.98 -0.38 -3.48
C VAL A 48 9.39 -0.98 -4.76
N PRO A 49 9.91 -0.67 -5.95
CA PRO A 49 9.47 -1.31 -7.18
C PRO A 49 9.76 -2.82 -7.19
N PRO A 50 8.96 -3.64 -7.89
CA PRO A 50 9.29 -5.04 -8.10
C PRO A 50 10.64 -5.22 -8.81
N GLY A 51 11.48 -6.10 -8.27
CA GLY A 51 12.75 -6.50 -8.86
C GLY A 51 12.62 -7.63 -9.88
N ILE A 52 13.74 -8.28 -10.18
CA ILE A 52 13.76 -9.45 -11.08
C ILE A 52 12.83 -10.54 -10.57
N GLY A 53 11.99 -11.07 -11.47
CA GLY A 53 10.98 -12.09 -11.13
C GLY A 53 9.75 -11.55 -10.38
N GLY A 54 9.59 -10.23 -10.27
CA GLY A 54 8.47 -9.61 -9.54
C GLY A 54 8.66 -9.61 -8.03
N MET A 55 9.85 -9.93 -7.52
CA MET A 55 10.16 -9.94 -6.10
C MET A 55 10.17 -8.51 -5.55
N GLN A 56 9.33 -8.24 -4.55
CA GLN A 56 9.25 -6.93 -3.90
C GLN A 56 9.35 -7.11 -2.38
N PRO A 57 10.31 -6.47 -1.70
CA PRO A 57 10.35 -6.47 -0.24
C PRO A 57 9.26 -5.56 0.33
N ASN A 58 8.72 -5.94 1.49
CA ASN A 58 7.85 -5.08 2.28
C ASN A 58 8.69 -4.41 3.37
N LEU A 59 8.91 -3.10 3.26
CA LEU A 59 9.74 -2.33 4.16
C LEU A 59 8.92 -1.19 4.78
N SER A 60 9.17 -0.88 6.06
CA SER A 60 8.56 0.28 6.72
C SER A 60 9.50 0.94 7.70
N LEU A 61 9.61 2.26 7.64
CA LEU A 61 10.28 3.03 8.68
C LEU A 61 9.33 3.17 9.88
N MET A 62 9.75 2.64 11.02
CA MET A 62 8.96 2.57 12.25
C MET A 62 9.59 3.45 13.33
N TYR A 63 8.75 4.17 14.08
CA TYR A 63 9.13 4.93 15.26
C TYR A 63 8.41 4.41 16.49
N ALA A 64 9.14 4.30 17.61
CA ALA A 64 8.59 4.04 18.93
C ALA A 64 9.18 5.02 19.95
N GLY A 65 8.31 5.79 20.61
CA GLY A 65 8.68 6.68 21.70
C GLY A 65 9.22 5.89 22.89
N GLY A 66 10.50 6.05 23.19
CA GLY A 66 11.21 5.24 24.20
C GLY A 66 12.11 4.16 23.61
N GLY A 67 12.20 4.05 22.28
CA GLY A 67 13.22 3.24 21.63
C GLY A 67 14.63 3.81 21.83
N VAL A 68 15.63 2.94 21.66
CA VAL A 68 17.06 3.29 21.81
C VAL A 68 17.63 3.88 20.51
N ASN A 69 18.88 4.33 20.54
CA ASN A 69 19.57 4.73 19.31
C ASN A 69 19.88 3.53 18.43
N GLY A 70 19.79 3.72 17.12
CA GLY A 70 20.11 2.70 16.13
C GLY A 70 20.64 3.29 14.82
N PRO A 71 20.81 2.45 13.79
CA PRO A 71 21.38 2.85 12.50
C PRO A 71 20.61 3.96 11.78
N VAL A 72 19.31 4.10 12.08
CA VAL A 72 18.41 5.09 11.47
C VAL A 72 17.96 6.17 12.46
N GLY A 73 18.63 6.26 13.62
CA GLY A 73 18.38 7.28 14.65
C GLY A 73 17.67 6.78 15.90
N HIS A 74 17.44 7.70 16.84
CA HIS A 74 16.81 7.39 18.13
C HIS A 74 15.34 7.07 17.99
N GLY A 75 14.95 5.89 18.48
CA GLY A 75 13.57 5.42 18.43
C GLY A 75 13.09 4.98 17.05
N TRP A 76 13.98 4.97 16.04
CA TRP A 76 13.67 4.57 14.68
C TRP A 76 14.22 3.18 14.36
N SER A 77 13.46 2.41 13.59
CA SER A 77 13.86 1.11 13.03
C SER A 77 13.30 0.91 11.62
N LEU A 78 13.88 -0.02 10.86
CA LEU A 78 13.47 -0.39 9.51
C LEU A 78 12.99 -1.84 9.47
#